data_AF-A0A077F754-F1
#
_entry.id   AF-A0A077F754-F1
#
_cell.length_a   1.000
_cell.length_b   1.000
_cell.length_c   1.000
_cell.angle_alpha   90.00
_cell.angle_beta   90.00
_cell.angle_gamma   90.00
#
_symmetry.space_group_name_H-M   'P 1'
#
loop_
_entity.id
_entity.type
_entity.pdbx_description
1 polymer ?
#
loop_
_entity_poly.entity_id
_entity_poly.type
_entity_poly.pdbx_seq_one_letter_code
_entity_poly.pdbx_strand_id
1 'polypeptide(L)'
;MYNYTATVTVSDDLHDDVEAVENVAIRVGLEAVTETLKKVHFVGTLAAPDKATHICVTLDNGLSYYGPIVNGHAELEGGWIAFECDMLTPQELGL
;
A
#
# COMPACT_ATOMS: atom_id res chain seq x y z
N MET A 1 13.49 -1.62 7.79
CA MET A 1 12.62 -0.74 6.97
C MET A 1 11.69 -1.54 6.05
N TYR A 2 11.93 -2.83 5.77
CA TYR A 2 10.92 -3.74 5.20
C TYR A 2 10.66 -4.87 6.19
N ASN A 3 9.79 -4.60 7.15
CA ASN A 3 9.60 -5.44 8.33
C ASN A 3 8.46 -6.45 8.17
N TYR A 4 7.65 -6.29 7.12
CA TYR A 4 6.45 -7.11 6.90
C TYR A 4 6.49 -7.75 5.53
N THR A 5 5.87 -8.92 5.42
CA THR A 5 5.37 -9.43 4.14
C THR A 5 3.90 -9.08 4.04
N ALA A 6 3.45 -8.65 2.87
CA ALA A 6 2.08 -8.20 2.65
C ALA A 6 1.53 -8.66 1.30
N THR A 7 0.20 -8.70 1.22
CA THR A 7 -0.51 -8.60 -0.05
C THR A 7 -0.81 -7.14 -0.30
N VAL A 8 -0.38 -6.63 -1.45
CA VAL A 8 -0.64 -5.26 -1.91
C VAL A 8 -1.58 -5.30 -3.09
N THR A 9 -2.82 -4.85 -2.88
CA THR A 9 -3.83 -4.75 -3.93
C THR A 9 -3.92 -3.31 -4.39
N VAL A 10 -3.77 -3.07 -5.69
CA VAL A 10 -3.93 -1.76 -6.30
C VAL A 10 -5.16 -1.80 -7.19
N SER A 11 -6.08 -0.86 -7.02
CA SER A 11 -7.37 -0.87 -7.71
C SER A 11 -7.76 0.47 -8.33
N ASP A 12 -8.65 0.40 -9.31
CA ASP A 12 -9.38 1.53 -9.87
C ASP A 12 -10.84 1.49 -9.41
N ASP A 13 -11.13 2.15 -8.28
CA ASP A 13 -12.47 2.19 -7.68
C ASP A 13 -13.33 3.37 -8.18
N LEU A 14 -12.78 4.24 -9.03
CA LEU A 14 -13.47 5.47 -9.46
C LEU A 14 -14.07 5.39 -10.87
N HIS A 15 -13.81 4.31 -11.61
CA HIS A 15 -14.31 4.10 -12.97
C HIS A 15 -15.27 2.89 -13.03
N ASP A 16 -16.13 2.88 -14.05
CA ASP A 16 -17.23 1.90 -14.19
C ASP A 16 -16.76 0.44 -14.26
N ASP A 17 -15.55 0.19 -14.77
CA ASP A 17 -14.93 -1.13 -14.79
C ASP A 17 -13.93 -1.22 -13.62
N VAL A 18 -14.43 -1.64 -12.46
CA VAL A 18 -13.58 -1.83 -11.27
C VAL A 18 -12.53 -2.91 -11.55
N GLU A 19 -11.28 -2.48 -11.68
CA GLU A 19 -10.12 -3.36 -11.85
C GLU A 19 -9.29 -3.37 -10.56
N ALA A 20 -8.87 -4.55 -10.12
CA ALA A 20 -7.99 -4.71 -8.97
C ALA A 20 -6.91 -5.74 -9.28
N VAL A 21 -5.67 -5.41 -8.96
CA VAL A 21 -4.51 -6.28 -9.19
C VAL A 21 -3.85 -6.58 -7.86
N GLU A 22 -3.77 -7.86 -7.52
CA GLU A 22 -3.15 -8.34 -6.28
C GLU A 22 -1.68 -8.67 -6.48
N ASN A 23 -0.83 -8.14 -5.60
CA ASN A 23 0.59 -8.43 -5.53
C ASN A 23 0.86 -9.17 -4.21
N VAL A 24 1.09 -10.48 -4.29
CA VAL A 24 1.24 -11.33 -3.11
C VAL A 24 2.70 -11.43 -2.66
N ALA A 25 2.90 -11.67 -1.36
CA ALA A 25 4.21 -11.91 -0.74
C ALA A 25 5.23 -10.77 -0.95
N ILE A 26 4.75 -9.53 -1.01
CA ILE A 26 5.59 -8.35 -1.19
C ILE A 26 6.23 -7.97 0.14
N ARG A 27 7.54 -7.70 0.12
CA ARG A 27 8.23 -7.16 1.29
C ARG A 27 7.95 -5.66 1.39
N VAL A 28 7.36 -5.24 2.51
CA VAL A 28 6.91 -3.86 2.70
C VAL A 28 7.38 -3.24 4.02
N GLY A 29 7.48 -1.92 4.00
CA GLY A 29 7.60 -1.06 5.17
C GLY A 29 6.44 -0.08 5.19
N LEU A 30 5.81 0.08 6.35
CA LEU A 30 4.74 1.07 6.53
C LEU A 30 5.28 2.24 7.35
N GLU A 31 5.08 3.45 6.83
CA GLU A 31 5.49 4.71 7.44
C GLU A 31 4.24 5.59 7.68
N ALA A 32 4.05 6.05 8.91
CA ALA A 32 3.08 7.11 9.21
C ALA A 32 3.72 8.47 8.93
N VAL A 33 3.39 9.06 7.77
CA VAL A 33 3.88 10.41 7.41
C VAL A 33 3.14 11.46 8.25
N THR A 34 1.83 11.28 8.39
CA THR A 34 0.97 12.01 9.35
C THR A 34 -0.03 11.03 9.97
N GLU A 35 -0.93 11.54 10.81
CA GLU A 35 -2.03 10.74 11.39
C GLU A 35 -2.90 10.09 10.30
N THR A 36 -3.18 10.80 9.21
CA THR A 36 -4.08 10.36 8.13
C THR A 36 -3.38 10.03 6.81
N LEU A 37 -2.07 10.26 6.69
CA LEU A 37 -1.30 9.96 5.49
C LEU A 37 -0.26 8.88 5.79
N LYS A 38 -0.40 7.74 5.12
CA LYS A 38 0.53 6.61 5.23
C LYS A 38 1.32 6.46 3.95
N LYS A 39 2.50 5.88 4.06
CA LYS A 39 3.35 5.51 2.94
C LYS A 39 3.77 4.06 3.08
N VAL A 40 3.40 3.25 2.09
CA VAL A 40 3.93 1.89 1.96
C VAL A 40 5.15 1.93 1.05
N HIS A 41 6.29 1.49 1.56
CA HIS A 41 7.49 1.21 0.78
C HIS A 41 7.48 -0.26 0.41
N PHE A 42 7.83 -0.59 -0.82
CA PHE A 42 7.85 -1.98 -1.31
C PHE A 42 9.15 -2.28 -2.07
N VAL A 43 9.52 -3.56 -2.09
CA VAL A 43 10.66 -4.07 -2.86
C VAL A 43 10.17 -4.69 -4.17
N GLY A 44 10.91 -4.45 -5.26
CA GLY A 44 10.54 -4.91 -6.60
C GLY A 44 9.44 -4.06 -7.23
N THR A 45 8.71 -4.63 -8.19
CA THR A 45 7.63 -3.95 -8.91
C THR A 45 6.26 -4.41 -8.43
N LEU A 46 5.28 -3.50 -8.52
CA LEU A 46 3.87 -3.82 -8.34
C LEU A 46 3.17 -3.77 -9.69
N ALA A 47 2.36 -4.78 -9.98
CA ALA A 47 1.37 -4.70 -11.04
C ALA A 47 0.18 -3.88 -10.53
N ALA A 48 -0.35 -3.02 -11.38
CA ALA A 48 -1.45 -2.12 -11.08
C ALA A 48 -2.29 -1.86 -12.35
N PRO A 49 -3.57 -1.48 -12.20
CA PRO A 49 -4.35 -0.93 -13.31
C PRO A 49 -3.72 0.36 -13.85
N ASP A 50 -4.01 0.70 -15.11
CA ASP A 50 -3.52 1.93 -15.75
C ASP A 50 -3.95 3.19 -14.99
N LYS A 51 -5.11 3.14 -14.32
CA LYS A 51 -5.69 4.24 -13.54
C LYS A 51 -5.85 3.85 -12.08
N ALA A 52 -4.77 3.45 -11.42
CA ALA A 52 -4.78 3.17 -9.99
C ALA A 52 -5.30 4.38 -9.18
N THR A 53 -6.35 4.16 -8.39
CA THR A 53 -6.95 5.18 -7.50
C THR A 53 -6.90 4.79 -6.04
N HIS A 54 -6.90 3.50 -5.72
CA HIS A 54 -6.89 3.00 -4.35
C HIS A 54 -5.86 1.90 -4.15
N ILE A 55 -5.47 1.72 -2.88
CA ILE A 55 -4.56 0.68 -2.45
C ILE A 55 -5.09 0.02 -1.18
N CYS A 56 -4.95 -1.30 -1.10
CA CYS A 56 -5.11 -2.08 0.12
C CYS A 56 -3.80 -2.81 0.42
N VAL A 57 -3.23 -2.59 1.60
CA VAL A 57 -2.04 -3.27 2.09
C VAL A 57 -2.44 -4.15 3.26
N THR A 58 -2.49 -5.46 3.04
CA THR A 58 -2.76 -6.45 4.09
C THR A 58 -1.45 -7.08 4.54
N LEU A 59 -1.01 -6.73 5.74
CA LEU A 59 0.18 -7.29 6.37
C LEU A 59 -0.05 -8.74 6.81
N ASP A 60 1.03 -9.51 6.89
CA ASP A 60 1.06 -10.90 7.38
C ASP A 60 0.52 -11.07 8.81
N ASN A 61 0.57 -10.03 9.63
CA ASN A 61 -0.03 -10.00 10.96
C ASN A 61 -1.56 -9.78 10.96
N GLY A 62 -2.18 -9.62 9.79
CA GLY A 62 -3.62 -9.47 9.61
C GLY A 62 -4.14 -8.03 9.59
N LEU A 63 -3.28 -7.03 9.85
CA LEU A 63 -3.66 -5.62 9.72
C LEU A 63 -3.80 -5.23 8.26
N SER A 64 -4.90 -4.56 7.91
CA SER A 64 -5.17 -4.10 6.55
C SER A 64 -5.33 -2.59 6.52
N TYR A 65 -4.60 -1.94 5.61
CA TYR A 65 -4.59 -0.50 5.42
C TYR A 65 -5.13 -0.18 4.04
N TYR A 66 -6.30 0.46 3.98
CA TYR A 66 -6.97 0.78 2.74
C TYR A 66 -7.19 2.28 2.61
N GLY A 67 -7.04 2.80 1.39
CA GLY A 67 -7.52 4.13 1.07
C GLY A 67 -7.05 4.68 -0.28
N PRO A 68 -7.41 5.92 -0.58
CA PRO A 68 -7.11 6.56 -1.86
C PRO A 68 -5.62 6.87 -1.98
N ILE A 69 -5.06 6.60 -3.16
CA ILE A 69 -3.68 6.92 -3.52
C ILE A 69 -3.58 8.44 -3.73
N VAL A 70 -2.61 9.06 -3.06
CA VAL A 70 -2.32 10.49 -3.16
C VAL A 70 -1.11 10.75 -4.04
N ASN A 71 -0.08 9.90 -3.93
CA ASN A 71 1.14 10.02 -4.71
C ASN A 71 1.92 8.70 -4.70
N GLY A 72 2.90 8.53 -5.58
CA GLY A 72 3.76 7.37 -5.58
C GLY A 72 5.00 7.54 -6.44
N HIS A 73 5.97 6.67 -6.22
CA HIS A 73 7.17 6.55 -7.04
C HIS A 73 7.51 5.06 -7.17
N ALA A 74 7.79 4.59 -8.38
CA ALA A 74 8.11 3.20 -8.64
C ALA A 74 9.30 3.08 -9.59
N GLU A 75 10.23 2.19 -9.24
CA GLU A 75 11.40 1.79 -10.02
C GLU A 75 11.52 0.25 -10.01
N LEU A 76 12.47 -0.30 -10.76
CA LEU A 76 12.66 -1.76 -10.86
C LEU A 76 13.00 -2.42 -9.52
N GLU A 77 13.77 -1.72 -8.67
CA GLU A 77 14.24 -2.26 -7.39
C GLU A 77 13.20 -2.10 -6.26
N GLY A 78 12.18 -1.26 -6.45
CA GLY A 78 11.25 -0.90 -5.40
C GLY A 78 10.56 0.43 -5.64
N GLY A 79 9.82 0.86 -4.63
CA GLY A 79 9.11 2.13 -4.70
C GLY A 79 8.35 2.42 -3.42
N TRP A 80 7.54 3.46 -3.49
CA TRP A 80 6.61 3.80 -2.43
C TRP A 80 5.29 4.34 -2.98
N ILE A 81 4.20 4.08 -2.25
CA ILE A 81 2.88 4.64 -2.51
C ILE A 81 2.40 5.34 -1.25
N ALA A 82 2.01 6.61 -1.37
CA ALA A 82 1.38 7.39 -0.32
C ALA A 82 -0.14 7.38 -0.52
N PHE A 83 -0.87 7.11 0.56
CA PHE A 83 -2.32 6.96 0.54
C PHE A 83 -2.94 7.46 1.85
N GLU A 84 -4.20 7.87 1.80
CA GLU A 84 -4.92 8.33 2.99
C GLU A 84 -5.43 7.12 3.79
N CYS A 85 -5.12 7.06 5.08
CA CYS A 85 -5.60 6.04 6.00
C CYS A 85 -5.45 6.55 7.43
N ASP A 86 -6.53 6.47 8.21
CA ASP A 86 -6.62 6.90 9.60
C ASP A 86 -6.25 5.80 10.62
N MET A 87 -5.96 4.59 10.13
CA MET A 87 -5.54 3.48 10.99
C MET A 87 -4.11 3.68 11.50
N LEU A 88 -3.89 3.32 12.77
CA LEU A 88 -2.57 3.30 13.37
C LEU A 88 -1.69 2.20 12.74
N THR A 89 -0.44 2.55 12.45
CA THR A 89 0.59 1.60 12.01
C THR A 89 0.96 0.61 13.13
N PRO A 90 1.54 -0.56 12.83
CA PRO A 90 1.96 -1.50 13.87
C PRO A 90 2.94 -0.84 14.87
N GLN A 91 3.81 0.05 14.40
CA GLN A 91 4.75 0.80 15.25
C GLN A 91 4.03 1.73 16.23
N GLU A 92 2.96 2.41 15.79
CA GLU A 92 2.11 3.25 16.65
C GLU A 92 1.34 2.41 17.68
N LEU A 93 1.07 1.14 17.36
CA LEU A 93 0.44 0.16 18.27
C LEU A 93 1.44 -0.55 19.19
N GLY A 94 2.75 -0.37 18.98
CA GLY A 94 3.81 -1.06 19.73
C GLY A 94 4.00 -2.53 19.37
N LEU A 95 3.68 -2.91 18.13
CA LEU A 95 3.76 -4.27 17.57
C LEU A 95 5.02 -4.50 16.71
#